data_AF-A0A830CKI0-F1
#
_entry.id   AF-A0A830CKI0-F1
#
_cell.length_a   1.000
_cell.length_b   1.000
_cell.length_c   1.000
_cell.angle_alpha   90.00
_cell.angle_beta   90.00
_cell.angle_gamma   90.00
#
_symmetry.space_group_name_H-M   'P 1'
#
loop_
_entity.id
_entity.type
_entity.pdbx_description
1 polymer ?
#
loop_
_entity_poly.entity_id
_entity_poly.type
_entity_poly.pdbx_seq_one_letter_code
_entity_poly.pdbx_strand_id
1 'polypeptide(L)' 'MESSYGVKRCVDHYNCMVDLLGRTGWLDEALNLVKSMPMEPDAGVWGTLLGACRIHANPDVL' A
#
# COMPACT_ATOMS: atom_id res chain seq x y z
N MET A 1 -13.26 7.89 -6.91
CA MET A 1 -12.61 7.84 -8.23
C MET A 1 -13.52 7.24 -9.27
N GLU A 2 -13.88 5.97 -9.19
CA GLU A 2 -14.64 5.34 -10.27
C GLU A 2 -16.13 5.75 -10.30
N SER A 3 -16.85 5.63 -9.19
CA SER A 3 -18.26 6.02 -9.11
C SER A 3 -18.50 7.53 -9.23
N SER A 4 -17.58 8.36 -8.72
CA SER A 4 -17.74 9.82 -8.68
C SER A 4 -17.15 10.55 -9.89
N TYR A 5 -16.11 10.01 -10.53
CA TYR A 5 -15.36 10.68 -11.59
C TYR A 5 -15.13 9.81 -12.84
N GLY A 6 -15.64 8.57 -12.87
CA GLY A 6 -15.45 7.65 -14.00
C GLY A 6 -14.01 7.14 -14.17
N VAL A 7 -13.11 7.44 -13.23
CA VAL A 7 -11.70 7.03 -13.32
C VAL A 7 -11.52 5.66 -12.66
N LYS A 8 -11.22 4.66 -13.49
CA LYS A 8 -10.94 3.29 -13.02
C LYS A 8 -9.64 3.26 -12.23
N ARG A 9 -9.66 2.62 -11.07
CA ARG A 9 -8.44 2.41 -10.27
C ARG A 9 -7.52 1.43 -10.99
N CYS A 10 -6.24 1.77 -11.05
CA CYS A 10 -5.17 0.89 -11.55
C CYS A 10 -4.11 0.68 -10.46
N VAL A 11 -3.14 -0.18 -10.74
CA VAL A 11 -2.06 -0.54 -9.81
C VAL A 11 -1.34 0.70 -9.26
N ASP A 12 -1.07 1.72 -10.10
CA ASP A 12 -0.40 2.96 -9.66
C ASP A 12 -1.18 3.70 -8.57
N HIS A 13 -2.51 3.73 -8.66
CA HIS A 13 -3.34 4.36 -7.64
C HIS A 13 -3.23 3.63 -6.29
N TYR A 14 -3.16 2.30 -6.32
CA TYR A 14 -2.95 1.50 -5.10
C TYR A 14 -1.55 1.67 -4.56
N ASN A 15 -0.52 1.69 -5.42
CA ASN A 15 0.86 1.91 -5.00
C ASN A 15 1.02 3.26 -4.29
N CYS A 16 0.43 4.34 -4.81
CA CYS A 16 0.40 5.65 -4.14
C CYS A 16 -0.25 5.60 -2.75
N MET A 17 -1.36 4.88 -2.61
CA MET A 17 -2.06 4.76 -1.32
C MET A 17 -1.30 3.89 -0.33
N VAL A 18 -0.65 2.82 -0.78
CA VAL A 18 0.22 1.96 0.04
C VAL A 18 1.46 2.74 0.49
N ASP A 19 2.08 3.54 -0.38
CA ASP A 19 3.19 4.43 -0.01
C ASP A 19 2.77 5.45 1.04
N LEU A 20 1.60 6.07 0.88
CA LEU A 20 1.07 7.04 1.83
C LEU A 20 0.85 6.41 3.22
N LEU A 21 0.11 5.30 3.29
CA LEU A 21 -0.18 4.60 4.54
C LEU A 21 1.10 4.05 5.18
N GLY A 22 1.99 3.49 4.36
CA GLY A 22 3.27 2.97 4.80
C GLY A 22 4.16 4.06 5.42
N ARG A 23 4.26 5.23 4.79
CA ARG A 23 5.05 6.36 5.33
C ARG A 23 4.52 6.88 6.65
N THR A 24 3.21 6.83 6.86
CA THR A 24 2.59 7.24 8.13
C THR A 24 2.61 6.16 9.21
N GLY A 25 3.15 4.96 8.91
CA GLY A 25 3.26 3.85 9.86
C GLY A 25 1.99 3.00 9.99
N TRP A 26 1.02 3.20 9.11
CA TRP A 26 -0.27 2.49 9.12
C TRP A 26 -0.14 1.20 8.33
N LEU A 27 0.71 0.30 8.83
CA LEU A 27 1.14 -0.90 8.11
C LEU A 27 0.00 -1.90 7.91
N ASP A 28 -0.90 -2.02 8.89
CA ASP A 28 -2.05 -2.92 8.81
C ASP A 28 -3.05 -2.44 7.74
N GLU A 29 -3.34 -1.14 7.69
CA GLU A 29 -4.18 -0.53 6.66
C GLU A 29 -3.53 -0.65 5.28
N ALA A 30 -2.21 -0.44 5.19
CA ALA A 30 -1.48 -0.63 3.94
C ALA A 30 -1.58 -2.09 3.44
N LEU A 31 -1.38 -3.08 4.32
CA LEU A 31 -1.50 -4.49 3.98
C LEU A 31 -2.94 -4.89 3.61
N ASN A 32 -3.94 -4.38 4.34
CA ASN A 32 -5.35 -4.63 4.03
C ASN A 32 -5.73 -4.03 2.67
N LEU A 33 -5.19 -2.86 2.32
CA LEU A 33 -5.39 -2.26 1.01
C LEU A 33 -4.81 -3.15 -0.10
N VAL A 34 -3.58 -3.66 0.05
CA VAL A 34 -2.98 -4.61 -0.90
C VAL A 34 -3.84 -5.85 -1.09
N LYS A 35 -4.33 -6.45 0.02
CA LYS A 35 -5.21 -7.64 -0.03
C LYS A 35 -6.56 -7.38 -0.69
N SER A 36 -7.03 -6.13 -0.67
CA SER A 36 -8.31 -5.73 -1.26
C SER A 36 -8.23 -5.39 -2.75
N MET A 37 -7.04 -5.39 -3.34
CA MET A 37 -6.84 -5.04 -4.74
C MET A 37 -7.63 -5.99 -5.66
N PRO A 38 -8.41 -5.47 -6.62
CA PRO A 38 -9.15 -6.29 -7.58
C PRO A 38 -8.25 -6.85 -8.71
N MET A 39 -6.95 -6.59 -8.65
CA MET A 39 -5.91 -7.08 -9.56
C MET A 39 -4.71 -7.57 -8.76
N GLU A 40 -3.86 -8.37 -9.40
CA GLU A 40 -2.60 -8.82 -8.81
C GLU A 40 -1.72 -7.61 -8.42
N PRO A 41 -1.27 -7.50 -7.16
CA PRO A 41 -0.30 -6.49 -6.76
C PRO A 41 1.05 -6.77 -7.41
N ASP A 42 1.69 -5.75 -7.96
CA ASP A 42 2.99 -5.89 -8.61
C ASP A 42 4.16 -5.77 -7.62
N ALA A 43 5.38 -5.96 -8.14
CA ALA A 43 6.60 -5.83 -7.35
C ALA A 43 6.78 -4.42 -6.75
N GLY A 44 6.23 -3.39 -7.39
CA GLY A 44 6.26 -2.02 -6.89
C GLY A 44 5.45 -1.89 -5.61
N VAL A 45 4.20 -2.38 -5.61
CA VAL A 45 3.32 -2.38 -4.43
C VAL A 45 3.96 -3.11 -3.26
N TRP A 46 4.49 -4.32 -3.49
CA TRP A 46 5.15 -5.09 -2.44
C TRP A 46 6.43 -4.43 -1.94
N GLY A 47 7.24 -3.87 -2.85
CA GLY A 47 8.46 -3.15 -2.50
C GLY A 47 8.19 -1.94 -1.61
N THR A 48 7.14 -1.18 -1.92
CA THR A 48 6.68 -0.03 -1.11
C THR A 48 6.27 -0.48 0.29
N LEU A 49 5.42 -1.51 0.41
CA LEU A 49 4.98 -2.02 1.71
C LEU A 49 6.14 -2.54 2.56
N LEU A 50 7.04 -3.34 1.97
CA LEU A 50 8.22 -3.87 2.67
C LEU A 50 9.17 -2.75 3.12
N GLY A 51 9.34 -1.73 2.27
CA GLY A 51 10.12 -0.54 2.62
C GLY A 51 9.55 0.19 3.84
N ALA A 52 8.22 0.35 3.90
CA ALA A 52 7.53 0.94 5.04
C ALA A 52 7.67 0.08 6.30
N CYS A 53 7.47 -1.24 6.20
CA CYS A 53 7.68 -2.16 7.31
C CYS A 53 9.09 -2.06 7.88
N ARG A 54 10.13 -1.98 7.04
CA ARG A 54 11.51 -1.83 7.50
C ARG A 54 11.75 -0.54 8.30
N ILE A 55 11.04 0.54 7.97
CA ILE A 55 11.18 1.84 8.65
C ILE A 55 10.44 1.84 10.00
N HIS A 56 9.24 1.26 10.04
CA HIS A 56 8.33 1.38 11.18
C HIS A 56 8.29 0.16 12.11
N ALA A 57 8.54 -1.04 11.58
CA ALA A 57 8.77 -2.21 12.41
C ALA A 57 10.22 -2.15 12.89
N ASN A 58 10.44 -1.55 14.06
CA ASN A 58 11.76 -1.46 14.67
C ASN A 58 12.23 -2.87 15.09
N PRO A 59 13.25 -3.45 14.43
CA PRO A 59 13.75 -4.78 14.79
C PRO A 59 14.41 -4.81 16.17
N ASP A 60 14.74 -3.66 16.76
CA ASP A 60 15.33 -3.57 18.11
C ASP A 60 14.29 -3.77 19.24
N VAL A 61 13.01 -3.90 18.92
CA VAL A 61 11.89 -4.03 19.88
C VAL A 61 11.19 -5.40 19.78
N LEU A 62 11.76 -6.38 19.07
CA LEU A 62 11.28 -7.76 18.97
C LEU A 62 12.17 -8.74 19.74
#